data_AF-A0A645E9H5-F1
#
_entry.id   AF-A0A645E9H5-F1
#
_cell.length_a   1.000
_cell.length_b   1.000
_cell.length_c   1.000
_cell.angle_alpha   90.00
_cell.angle_beta   90.00
_cell.angle_gamma   90.00
#
_symmetry.space_group_name_H-M   'P 1'
#
loop_
_entity.id
_entity.type
_entity.pdbx_description
1 polymer ?
#
loop_
_entity_poly.entity_id
_entity_poly.type
_entity_poly.pdbx_seq_one_letter_code
_entity_poly.pdbx_strand_id
1 'polypeptide(L)'
;MPSLTLYHFTNFGASPEIQLYQLPAKIFLFYRTCLQPKFKDDWQKFVRSHYFDAQHKGAKYNLQTENFEFVKSKETEIIDQNDYKQWVNRILNKLLIDENIRPEFLRWSRKHPFNFEIVSIYQHNIIGMKKETINKIKELAAFLVRDEDADKIKKRIKALDGAKNASALRRFILKDVVAANYMANNDYPIVSLDDYVNYLFPDGSYWAEIRDILLIAIYQELHERNLISEELKIELESEVEEEVIHE
;
A
#
# COMPACT_ATOMS: atom_id res chain seq x y z
N MET A 1 4.62 21.82 15.26
CA MET A 1 3.71 21.26 14.23
C MET A 1 2.30 21.21 14.80
N PRO A 2 1.25 21.54 14.05
CA PRO A 2 -0.12 21.50 14.56
C PRO A 2 -0.56 20.05 14.82
N SER A 3 -1.14 19.80 16.00
CA SER A 3 -1.82 18.56 16.37
C SER A 3 -3.30 18.86 16.61
N LEU A 4 -4.18 17.91 16.34
CA LEU A 4 -5.60 18.02 16.66
C LEU A 4 -5.88 17.25 17.95
N THR A 5 -6.59 17.86 18.88
CA THR A 5 -7.07 17.19 20.09
C THR A 5 -8.55 17.47 20.22
N LEU A 6 -9.35 16.40 20.17
CA LEU A 6 -10.80 16.46 20.33
C LEU A 6 -11.14 16.02 21.75
N TYR A 7 -11.94 16.84 22.41
CA TYR A 7 -12.47 16.57 23.74
C TYR A 7 -13.95 16.20 23.57
N HIS A 8 -14.30 14.98 23.94
CA HIS A 8 -15.68 14.51 23.93
C HIS A 8 -16.17 14.38 25.38
N PHE A 9 -17.10 15.25 25.74
CA PHE A 9 -17.72 15.28 27.07
C PHE A 9 -19.09 14.62 26.99
N THR A 10 -19.32 13.58 27.80
CA THR A 10 -20.64 12.96 27.93
C THR A 10 -21.15 13.09 29.36
N ASN A 11 -22.40 13.53 29.51
CA ASN A 11 -23.11 13.61 30.80
C ASN A 11 -24.24 12.57 30.85
N PHE A 12 -24.04 11.41 30.24
CA PHE A 12 -25.08 10.38 30.18
C PHE A 12 -25.20 9.68 31.55
N GLY A 13 -26.29 9.97 32.27
CA GLY A 13 -26.57 9.40 33.60
C GLY A 13 -25.72 10.02 34.72
N ALA A 14 -25.29 9.20 35.68
CA ALA A 14 -24.53 9.63 36.86
C ALA A 14 -22.99 9.53 36.71
N SER A 15 -22.50 9.19 35.52
CA SER A 15 -21.07 8.99 35.25
C SER A 15 -20.59 9.95 34.17
N PRO A 16 -20.22 11.19 34.53
CA PRO A 16 -19.59 12.10 33.57
C PRO A 16 -18.27 11.50 33.09
N GLU A 17 -18.11 11.37 31.77
CA GLU A 17 -16.92 10.81 31.14
C GLU A 17 -16.30 11.82 30.17
N ILE A 18 -14.97 11.90 30.17
CA ILE A 18 -14.19 12.72 29.24
C ILE A 18 -13.34 11.77 28.41
N GLN A 19 -13.56 11.78 27.10
CA GLN A 19 -12.74 11.05 26.14
C GLN A 19 -11.86 12.04 25.37
N LEU A 20 -10.55 11.77 25.38
CA LEU A 20 -9.53 12.56 24.71
C LEU A 20 -9.08 11.82 23.46
N TYR A 21 -9.32 12.40 22.29
CA TYR A 21 -8.77 11.88 21.04
C TYR A 21 -7.66 12.81 20.57
N GLN A 22 -6.44 12.27 20.46
CA GLN A 22 -5.30 13.02 19.97
C GLN A 22 -4.87 12.48 18.61
N LEU A 23 -4.79 13.37 17.62
CA LEU A 23 -4.21 13.07 16.32
C LEU A 23 -2.76 13.55 16.30
N PRO A 24 -1.76 12.65 16.23
CA PRO A 24 -0.37 13.04 16.14
C PRO A 24 -0.13 13.96 14.95
N ALA A 25 0.74 14.97 15.14
CA ALA A 25 0.99 15.99 14.13
C ALA A 25 1.48 15.41 12.79
N LYS A 26 2.28 14.34 12.83
CA LYS A 26 2.76 13.63 11.63
C LYS A 26 1.60 13.05 10.81
N ILE A 27 0.61 12.44 11.47
CA ILE A 27 -0.57 11.84 10.85
C ILE A 27 -1.50 12.93 10.30
N PHE A 28 -1.75 13.99 11.06
CA PHE A 28 -2.54 15.12 10.58
C PHE A 28 -1.93 15.76 9.32
N LEU A 29 -0.61 15.96 9.32
CA LEU A 29 0.11 16.51 8.16
C LEU A 29 0.04 15.58 6.95
N PHE A 30 0.21 14.27 7.15
CA PHE A 30 0.07 13.27 6.09
C PHE A 30 -1.35 13.30 5.49
N TYR A 31 -2.38 13.22 6.34
CA TYR A 31 -3.77 13.23 5.88
C TYR A 31 -4.12 14.51 5.12
N ARG A 32 -3.74 15.68 5.65
CA ARG A 32 -3.93 16.97 4.97
C ARG A 32 -3.23 17.01 3.62
N THR A 33 -2.02 16.46 3.53
CA THR A 33 -1.27 16.38 2.26
C THR A 33 -2.03 15.52 1.24
N CYS A 34 -2.58 14.38 1.67
CA CYS A 34 -3.36 13.50 0.79
C CYS A 34 -4.65 14.16 0.26
N LEU A 35 -5.17 15.19 0.93
CA LEU A 35 -6.34 15.96 0.46
C LEU A 35 -6.01 17.06 -0.56
N GLN A 36 -4.73 17.27 -0.89
CA GLN A 36 -4.34 18.23 -1.93
C GLN A 36 -4.81 17.74 -3.32
N PRO A 37 -5.10 18.66 -4.27
CA PRO A 37 -5.62 18.30 -5.60
C PRO A 37 -4.81 17.22 -6.33
N LYS A 38 -3.49 17.19 -6.12
CA LYS A 38 -2.57 16.20 -6.72
C LYS A 38 -2.84 14.76 -6.26
N PHE A 39 -3.32 14.55 -5.04
CA PHE A 39 -3.42 13.23 -4.40
C PHE A 39 -4.84 12.84 -4.02
N LYS A 40 -5.75 13.81 -3.98
CA LYS A 40 -7.08 13.68 -3.39
C LYS A 40 -7.88 12.54 -4.00
N ASP A 41 -7.88 12.41 -5.32
CA ASP A 41 -8.69 11.40 -6.02
C ASP A 41 -8.23 9.98 -5.67
N ASP A 42 -6.93 9.68 -5.86
CA ASP A 42 -6.35 8.38 -5.54
C ASP A 42 -6.50 8.04 -4.06
N TRP A 43 -6.25 9.02 -3.18
CA TRP A 43 -6.42 8.85 -1.74
C TRP A 43 -7.87 8.57 -1.35
N GLN A 44 -8.84 9.30 -1.94
CA GLN A 44 -10.25 9.13 -1.61
C GLN A 44 -10.78 7.79 -2.10
N LYS A 45 -10.41 7.34 -3.31
CA LYS A 45 -10.77 6.00 -3.81
C LYS A 45 -10.26 4.90 -2.87
N PHE A 46 -8.99 5.00 -2.48
CA PHE A 46 -8.38 4.07 -1.52
C PHE A 46 -9.10 4.11 -0.16
N VAL A 47 -9.29 5.28 0.45
CA VAL A 47 -9.94 5.36 1.78
C VAL A 47 -11.39 4.89 1.72
N ARG A 48 -12.15 5.25 0.69
CA ARG A 48 -13.58 4.90 0.57
C ARG A 48 -13.80 3.40 0.39
N SER A 49 -12.88 2.69 -0.25
CA SER A 49 -12.98 1.23 -0.39
C SER A 49 -12.77 0.45 0.91
N HIS A 50 -12.36 1.13 1.99
CA HIS A 50 -12.03 0.51 3.29
C HIS A 50 -13.02 0.86 4.40
N TYR A 51 -14.21 1.38 4.06
CA TYR A 51 -15.34 1.38 4.98
C TYR A 51 -15.87 -0.04 5.16
N PHE A 52 -16.24 -0.37 6.39
CA PHE A 52 -16.71 -1.69 6.77
C PHE A 52 -17.79 -1.60 7.83
N ASP A 53 -18.84 -2.40 7.64
CA ASP A 53 -19.87 -2.66 8.63
C ASP A 53 -20.10 -4.17 8.79
N ALA A 54 -20.34 -4.59 10.02
CA ALA A 54 -20.52 -6.00 10.36
C ALA A 54 -21.82 -6.58 9.78
N GLN A 55 -22.85 -5.76 9.58
CA GLN A 55 -24.14 -6.22 9.02
C GLN A 55 -24.07 -6.43 7.51
N HIS A 56 -23.14 -5.73 6.84
CA HIS A 56 -22.92 -5.79 5.39
C HIS A 56 -21.63 -6.56 5.04
N LYS A 57 -21.34 -7.64 5.78
CA LYS A 57 -20.13 -8.47 5.54
C LYS A 57 -20.16 -9.05 4.12
N GLY A 58 -19.21 -8.64 3.30
CA GLY A 58 -19.11 -9.06 1.89
C GLY A 58 -19.56 -8.00 0.88
N ALA A 59 -20.02 -6.84 1.34
CA ALA A 59 -20.24 -5.69 0.45
C ALA A 59 -18.92 -5.29 -0.23
N LYS A 60 -18.97 -5.01 -1.53
CA LYS A 60 -17.81 -4.63 -2.34
C LYS A 60 -17.95 -3.19 -2.81
N TYR A 61 -16.88 -2.42 -2.70
CA TYR A 61 -16.85 -1.05 -3.19
C TYR A 61 -16.71 -1.01 -4.71
N ASN A 62 -17.61 -0.30 -5.39
CA ASN A 62 -17.55 -0.07 -6.82
C ASN A 62 -16.89 1.29 -7.11
N LEU A 63 -15.75 1.27 -7.80
CA LEU A 63 -14.97 2.48 -8.11
C LEU A 63 -15.61 3.41 -9.12
N GLN A 64 -16.55 2.92 -9.93
CA GLN A 64 -17.25 3.73 -10.94
C GLN A 64 -18.45 4.46 -10.35
N THR A 65 -19.22 3.78 -9.50
CA THR A 65 -20.43 4.35 -8.88
C THR A 65 -20.15 5.03 -7.53
N GLU A 66 -18.96 4.81 -6.96
CA GLU A 66 -18.56 5.23 -5.62
C GLU A 66 -19.44 4.71 -4.47
N ASN A 67 -20.17 3.61 -4.72
CA ASN A 67 -21.10 2.97 -3.79
C ASN A 67 -20.63 1.57 -3.40
N PHE A 68 -21.15 1.05 -2.30
CA PHE A 68 -21.02 -0.37 -1.97
C PHE A 68 -22.16 -1.18 -2.58
N GLU A 69 -21.83 -2.33 -3.13
CA GLU A 69 -22.78 -3.31 -3.64
C GLU A 69 -22.77 -4.52 -2.72
N PHE A 70 -23.93 -4.85 -2.17
CA PHE A 70 -24.12 -6.00 -1.30
C PHE A 70 -25.10 -6.99 -1.93
N VAL A 71 -24.55 -8.08 -2.44
CA VAL A 71 -25.33 -9.13 -3.09
C VAL A 71 -26.00 -10.00 -2.03
N LYS A 72 -27.30 -9.83 -1.84
CA LYS A 72 -28.17 -10.78 -1.15
C LYS A 72 -28.69 -11.78 -2.17
N SER A 73 -29.07 -12.98 -1.75
CA SER A 73 -29.29 -14.18 -2.59
C SER A 73 -29.99 -13.98 -3.95
N LYS A 74 -30.84 -12.95 -4.13
CA LYS A 74 -31.50 -12.63 -5.41
C LYS A 74 -31.47 -11.14 -5.78
N GLU A 75 -30.92 -10.28 -4.93
CA GLU A 75 -31.01 -8.82 -5.08
C GLU A 75 -29.69 -8.17 -4.64
N THR A 76 -29.24 -7.15 -5.38
CA THR A 76 -28.09 -6.34 -5.00
C THR A 76 -28.60 -5.08 -4.32
N GLU A 77 -28.28 -4.94 -3.04
CA GLU A 77 -28.46 -3.70 -2.30
C GLU A 77 -27.32 -2.74 -2.64
N ILE A 78 -27.68 -1.51 -3.02
CA ILE A 78 -26.72 -0.44 -3.27
C ILE A 78 -26.72 0.47 -2.05
N ILE A 79 -25.54 0.63 -1.45
CA ILE A 79 -25.33 1.43 -0.25
C ILE A 79 -24.56 2.67 -0.66
N ASP A 80 -25.22 3.81 -0.53
CA ASP A 80 -24.68 5.08 -1.00
C ASP A 80 -23.66 5.67 -0.03
N GLN A 81 -23.01 6.74 -0.50
CA GLN A 81 -21.99 7.44 0.26
C GLN A 81 -22.46 8.06 1.58
N ASN A 82 -23.69 8.52 1.70
CA ASN A 82 -24.19 9.08 2.95
C ASN A 82 -24.39 7.99 4.00
N ASP A 83 -24.73 6.78 3.56
CA ASP A 83 -24.93 5.63 4.42
C ASP A 83 -23.58 5.03 4.88
N TYR A 84 -22.71 4.65 3.95
CA TYR A 84 -21.46 3.97 4.33
C TYR A 84 -20.45 4.88 5.04
N LYS A 85 -20.56 6.20 4.92
CA LYS A 85 -19.69 7.14 5.67
C LYS A 85 -19.86 7.02 7.19
N GLN A 86 -20.98 6.46 7.65
CA GLN A 86 -21.23 6.19 9.07
C GLN A 86 -20.54 4.90 9.54
N TRP A 87 -20.06 4.08 8.61
CA TRP A 87 -19.35 2.84 8.92
C TRP A 87 -17.94 3.10 9.44
N VAL A 88 -17.34 2.05 9.98
CA VAL A 88 -15.96 2.08 10.45
C VAL A 88 -15.01 2.12 9.26
N ASN A 89 -14.09 3.09 9.21
CA ASN A 89 -13.05 3.12 8.19
C ASN A 89 -11.73 2.56 8.74
N ARG A 90 -11.28 1.42 8.20
CA ARG A 90 -10.08 0.74 8.69
C ARG A 90 -8.81 1.58 8.52
N ILE A 91 -8.66 2.28 7.40
CA ILE A 91 -7.47 3.10 7.11
C ILE A 91 -7.38 4.26 8.10
N LEU A 92 -8.48 4.99 8.27
CA LEU A 92 -8.52 6.13 9.19
C LEU A 92 -8.27 5.66 10.61
N ASN A 93 -8.88 4.57 11.07
CA ASN A 93 -8.66 4.04 12.40
C ASN A 93 -7.21 3.64 12.64
N LYS A 94 -6.59 2.93 11.69
CA LYS A 94 -5.17 2.57 11.76
C LYS A 94 -4.28 3.80 11.89
N LEU A 95 -4.53 4.83 11.09
CA LEU A 95 -3.83 6.10 11.20
C LEU A 95 -4.04 6.77 12.56
N LEU A 96 -5.24 6.73 13.14
CA LEU A 96 -5.51 7.33 14.45
C LEU A 96 -4.72 6.66 15.58
N ILE A 97 -4.50 5.34 15.50
CA ILE A 97 -3.79 4.56 16.53
C ILE A 97 -2.31 4.30 16.20
N ASP A 98 -1.76 5.00 15.21
CA ASP A 98 -0.37 4.84 14.70
C ASP A 98 -0.04 3.40 14.25
N GLU A 99 -1.05 2.66 13.76
CA GLU A 99 -0.86 1.36 13.14
C GLU A 99 -0.44 1.53 11.67
N ASN A 100 0.40 0.59 11.20
CA ASN A 100 0.89 0.57 9.83
C ASN A 100 -0.23 0.29 8.82
N ILE A 101 -0.30 1.13 7.77
CA ILE A 101 -1.23 0.98 6.63
C ILE A 101 -0.55 0.50 5.33
N ARG A 102 0.75 0.18 5.38
CA ARG A 102 1.51 -0.37 4.25
C ARG A 102 0.91 -1.66 3.68
N PRO A 103 0.45 -2.63 4.51
CA PRO A 103 -0.21 -3.82 3.97
C PRO A 103 -1.43 -3.47 3.12
N GLU A 104 -2.19 -2.44 3.50
CA GLU A 104 -3.34 -1.96 2.75
C GLU A 104 -2.93 -1.27 1.44
N PHE A 105 -1.83 -0.50 1.43
CA PHE A 105 -1.26 0.00 0.18
C PHE A 105 -0.88 -1.12 -0.78
N LEU A 106 -0.19 -2.16 -0.29
CA LEU A 106 0.19 -3.31 -1.12
C LEU A 106 -1.04 -4.02 -1.69
N ARG A 107 -2.03 -4.34 -0.84
CA ARG A 107 -3.29 -4.98 -1.28
C ARG A 107 -4.02 -4.15 -2.32
N TRP A 108 -4.04 -2.83 -2.17
CA TRP A 108 -4.66 -1.91 -3.12
C TRP A 108 -3.89 -1.87 -4.44
N SER A 109 -2.57 -1.67 -4.41
CA SER A 109 -1.72 -1.56 -5.61
C SER A 109 -1.76 -2.82 -6.49
N ARG A 110 -1.95 -4.00 -5.90
CA ARG A 110 -2.15 -5.26 -6.64
C ARG A 110 -3.33 -5.21 -7.61
N LYS A 111 -4.38 -4.44 -7.30
CA LYS A 111 -5.65 -4.40 -8.06
C LYS A 111 -5.92 -3.08 -8.76
N HIS A 112 -5.34 -1.99 -8.25
CA HIS A 112 -5.70 -0.64 -8.66
C HIS A 112 -4.45 0.23 -8.84
N PRO A 113 -4.45 1.15 -9.82
CA PRO A 113 -3.46 2.22 -9.88
C PRO A 113 -3.42 3.01 -8.57
N PHE A 114 -2.23 3.41 -8.12
CA PHE A 114 -2.11 4.17 -6.89
C PHE A 114 -0.86 5.04 -6.85
N ASN A 115 -1.05 6.35 -6.72
CA ASN A 115 0.05 7.30 -6.74
C ASN A 115 1.11 7.01 -5.65
N PHE A 116 2.26 6.50 -6.10
CA PHE A 116 3.36 6.09 -5.22
C PHE A 116 3.94 7.24 -4.38
N GLU A 117 3.71 8.49 -4.78
CA GLU A 117 4.12 9.63 -3.97
C GLU A 117 3.36 9.67 -2.63
N ILE A 118 2.10 9.21 -2.58
CA ILE A 118 1.36 9.06 -1.31
C ILE A 118 2.09 8.09 -0.40
N VAL A 119 2.50 6.94 -0.94
CA VAL A 119 3.28 5.92 -0.21
C VAL A 119 4.64 6.49 0.22
N SER A 120 5.31 7.24 -0.65
CA SER A 120 6.60 7.87 -0.36
C SER A 120 6.50 8.86 0.81
N ILE A 121 5.46 9.71 0.81
CA ILE A 121 5.18 10.67 1.89
C ILE A 121 4.86 9.93 3.19
N TYR A 122 4.08 8.85 3.14
CA TYR A 122 3.78 8.02 4.30
C TYR A 122 5.05 7.39 4.89
N GLN A 123 5.85 6.73 4.05
CA GLN A 123 7.08 6.06 4.45
C GLN A 123 8.10 7.05 5.03
N HIS A 124 8.23 8.24 4.43
CA HIS A 124 9.16 9.24 4.93
C HIS A 124 8.67 9.90 6.24
N ASN A 125 7.42 10.36 6.29
CA ASN A 125 6.94 11.22 7.39
C ASN A 125 6.32 10.44 8.56
N ILE A 126 5.75 9.27 8.32
CA ILE A 126 5.10 8.45 9.35
C ILE A 126 6.04 7.37 9.88
N ILE A 127 6.67 6.64 8.97
CA ILE A 127 7.59 5.55 9.34
C ILE A 127 9.01 6.06 9.62
N GLY A 128 9.45 7.13 8.95
CA GLY A 128 10.79 7.69 9.11
C GLY A 128 11.83 7.09 8.15
N MET A 129 11.39 6.53 7.03
CA MET A 129 12.27 6.00 5.99
C MET A 129 13.07 7.12 5.31
N LYS A 130 14.36 6.87 5.08
CA LYS A 130 15.24 7.78 4.34
C LYS A 130 14.78 7.94 2.89
N LYS A 131 14.93 9.16 2.35
CA LYS A 131 14.52 9.46 0.97
C LYS A 131 15.35 8.67 -0.05
N GLU A 132 16.61 8.43 0.27
CA GLU A 132 17.57 7.63 -0.50
C GLU A 132 17.09 6.18 -0.65
N THR A 133 16.56 5.59 0.43
CA THR A 133 15.93 4.25 0.39
C THR A 133 14.73 4.22 -0.54
N ILE A 134 13.83 5.21 -0.43
CA ILE A 134 12.64 5.30 -1.30
C ILE A 134 13.07 5.45 -2.76
N ASN A 135 14.03 6.33 -3.05
CA ASN A 135 14.55 6.54 -4.39
C ASN A 135 15.17 5.26 -4.98
N LYS A 136 15.97 4.52 -4.19
CA LYS A 136 16.55 3.26 -4.64
C LYS A 136 15.47 2.21 -4.91
N ILE A 137 14.42 2.13 -4.09
CA ILE A 137 13.30 1.21 -4.34
C ILE A 137 12.60 1.54 -5.67
N LYS A 138 12.38 2.82 -5.98
CA LYS A 138 11.81 3.23 -7.28
C LYS A 138 12.71 2.85 -8.45
N GLU A 139 14.01 3.08 -8.33
CA GLU A 139 15.00 2.67 -9.33
C GLU A 139 14.97 1.15 -9.58
N LEU A 140 14.90 0.36 -8.51
CA LEU A 140 14.79 -1.09 -8.59
C LEU A 140 13.50 -1.56 -9.26
N ALA A 141 12.36 -0.94 -8.93
CA ALA A 141 11.08 -1.26 -9.56
C ALA A 141 11.12 -1.00 -11.06
N ALA A 142 11.58 0.19 -11.48
CA ALA A 142 11.74 0.54 -12.89
C ALA A 142 12.68 -0.44 -13.61
N PHE A 143 13.78 -0.83 -12.98
CA PHE A 143 14.71 -1.83 -13.52
C PHE A 143 14.05 -3.20 -13.69
N LEU A 144 13.26 -3.65 -12.71
CA LEU A 144 12.64 -4.98 -12.71
C LEU A 144 11.55 -5.15 -13.77
N VAL A 145 10.96 -4.05 -14.27
CA VAL A 145 9.95 -4.08 -15.33
C VAL A 145 10.46 -3.63 -16.70
N ARG A 146 11.72 -3.18 -16.80
CA ARG A 146 12.27 -2.55 -18.02
C ARG A 146 12.19 -3.39 -19.29
N ASP A 147 12.17 -4.71 -19.15
CA ASP A 147 12.19 -5.64 -20.28
C ASP A 147 10.80 -5.76 -20.93
N GLU A 148 9.75 -5.23 -20.27
CA GLU A 148 8.33 -5.26 -20.69
C GLU A 148 7.80 -6.67 -21.00
N ASP A 149 8.51 -7.70 -20.55
CA ASP A 149 8.18 -9.11 -20.68
C ASP A 149 7.29 -9.54 -19.52
N ALA A 150 6.00 -9.78 -19.81
CA ALA A 150 4.99 -10.14 -18.83
C ALA A 150 5.34 -11.41 -18.04
N ASP A 151 5.87 -12.44 -18.70
CA ASP A 151 6.23 -13.71 -18.04
C ASP A 151 7.41 -13.52 -17.08
N LYS A 152 8.40 -12.74 -17.49
CA LYS A 152 9.56 -12.42 -16.66
C LYS A 152 9.18 -11.55 -15.47
N ILE A 153 8.35 -10.53 -15.69
CA ILE A 153 7.82 -9.66 -14.64
C ILE A 153 7.01 -10.48 -13.63
N LYS A 154 6.11 -11.35 -14.10
CA LYS A 154 5.32 -12.26 -13.26
C LYS A 154 6.21 -13.13 -12.38
N LYS A 155 7.24 -13.77 -12.95
CA LYS A 155 8.19 -14.61 -12.18
C LYS A 155 8.94 -13.79 -11.13
N ARG A 156 9.33 -12.55 -11.45
CA ARG A 156 9.99 -11.64 -10.51
C ARG A 156 9.07 -11.25 -9.35
N ILE A 157 7.81 -10.89 -9.63
CA ILE A 157 6.80 -10.58 -8.60
C ILE A 157 6.60 -11.79 -7.68
N LYS A 158 6.35 -12.99 -8.23
CA LYS A 158 6.16 -14.21 -7.42
C LYS A 158 7.37 -14.54 -6.55
N ALA A 159 8.58 -14.40 -7.10
CA ALA A 159 9.81 -14.64 -6.35
C ALA A 159 10.01 -13.62 -5.21
N LEU A 160 9.67 -12.35 -5.46
CA LEU A 160 9.76 -11.28 -4.47
C LEU A 160 8.70 -11.44 -3.37
N ASP A 161 7.45 -11.69 -3.74
CA ASP A 161 6.33 -11.86 -2.80
C ASP A 161 6.52 -13.11 -1.93
N GLY A 162 6.96 -14.21 -2.54
CA GLY A 162 7.31 -15.45 -1.86
C GLY A 162 8.55 -15.38 -0.96
N ALA A 163 9.27 -14.26 -0.90
CA ALA A 163 10.41 -14.09 -0.01
C ALA A 163 9.93 -13.95 1.45
N LYS A 164 10.02 -15.04 2.22
CA LYS A 164 9.56 -15.12 3.63
C LYS A 164 10.60 -14.71 4.67
N ASN A 165 11.83 -14.37 4.26
CA ASN A 165 12.89 -13.93 5.17
C ASN A 165 13.93 -13.05 4.44
N ALA A 166 14.78 -12.37 5.22
CA ALA A 166 15.83 -11.49 4.70
C ALA A 166 16.79 -12.19 3.73
N SER A 167 17.13 -13.46 3.98
CA SER A 167 18.02 -14.24 3.10
C SER A 167 17.39 -14.48 1.73
N ALA A 168 16.10 -14.81 1.68
CA ALA A 168 15.35 -14.96 0.44
C ALA A 168 15.28 -13.64 -0.35
N LEU A 169 15.00 -12.52 0.32
CA LEU A 169 14.98 -11.20 -0.32
C LEU A 169 16.38 -10.82 -0.87
N ARG A 170 17.44 -11.04 -0.10
CA ARG A 170 18.82 -10.82 -0.55
C ARG A 170 19.16 -11.66 -1.77
N ARG A 171 18.76 -12.94 -1.78
CA ARG A 171 18.96 -13.84 -2.93
C ARG A 171 18.23 -13.33 -4.17
N PHE A 172 16.99 -12.84 -4.02
CA PHE A 172 16.25 -12.21 -5.12
C PHE A 172 17.01 -11.01 -5.69
N ILE A 173 17.46 -10.07 -4.85
CA ILE A 173 18.24 -8.91 -5.30
C ILE A 173 19.53 -9.35 -6.02
N LEU A 174 20.27 -10.33 -5.51
CA LEU A 174 21.49 -10.80 -6.17
C LEU A 174 21.21 -11.42 -7.55
N LYS A 175 20.15 -12.24 -7.67
CA LYS A 175 19.86 -12.99 -8.89
C LYS A 175 19.12 -12.16 -9.94
N ASP A 176 18.01 -11.54 -9.55
CA ASP A 176 17.06 -10.91 -10.48
C ASP A 176 17.37 -9.43 -10.74
N VAL A 177 18.20 -8.82 -9.87
CA VAL A 177 18.68 -7.44 -10.01
C VAL A 177 20.15 -7.40 -10.43
N VAL A 178 21.07 -7.82 -9.55
CA VAL A 178 22.52 -7.62 -9.76
C VAL A 178 23.05 -8.46 -10.92
N ALA A 179 22.80 -9.78 -10.93
CA ALA A 179 23.27 -10.64 -12.01
C ALA A 179 22.61 -10.29 -13.35
N ALA A 180 21.32 -9.94 -13.34
CA ALA A 180 20.61 -9.48 -14.54
C ALA A 180 21.17 -8.17 -15.10
N ASN A 181 21.62 -7.24 -14.25
CA ASN A 181 22.28 -6.00 -14.67
C ASN A 181 23.63 -6.27 -15.33
N TYR A 182 24.42 -7.16 -14.71
CA TYR A 182 25.72 -7.57 -15.23
C TYR A 182 25.59 -8.28 -16.58
N MET A 183 24.63 -9.21 -16.73
CA MET A 183 24.37 -9.91 -17.99
C MET A 183 23.91 -8.98 -19.12
N ALA A 184 23.30 -7.84 -18.79
CA ALA A 184 22.91 -6.82 -19.76
C ALA A 184 24.08 -5.93 -20.22
N ASN A 185 25.31 -6.18 -19.74
CA ASN A 185 26.51 -5.38 -20.00
C ASN A 185 26.32 -3.89 -19.66
N ASN A 186 25.55 -3.57 -18.62
CA ASN A 186 25.42 -2.20 -18.15
C ASN A 186 26.72 -1.74 -17.48
N ASP A 187 27.16 -0.52 -17.83
CA ASP A 187 28.42 0.05 -17.34
C ASP A 187 28.42 0.30 -15.82
N TYR A 188 27.25 0.53 -15.23
CA TYR A 188 27.08 0.88 -13.82
C TYR A 188 26.28 -0.18 -13.05
N PRO A 189 26.62 -0.44 -11.78
CA PRO A 189 25.84 -1.33 -10.94
C PRO A 189 24.51 -0.68 -10.57
N ILE A 190 23.42 -1.43 -10.75
CA ILE A 190 22.07 -1.03 -10.28
C ILE A 190 21.98 -0.98 -8.74
N VAL A 191 22.78 -1.78 -8.04
CA VAL A 191 22.91 -1.79 -6.58
C VAL A 191 24.40 -1.74 -6.25
N SER A 192 24.85 -0.64 -5.69
CA SER A 192 26.19 -0.53 -5.13
C SER A 192 26.28 -1.14 -3.72
N LEU A 193 27.49 -1.29 -3.19
CA LEU A 193 27.69 -1.73 -1.80
C LEU A 193 27.05 -0.74 -0.80
N ASP A 194 27.18 0.57 -1.08
CA ASP A 194 26.58 1.62 -0.26
C ASP A 194 25.05 1.47 -0.25
N ASP A 195 24.44 1.27 -1.41
CA ASP A 195 23.00 1.07 -1.52
C ASP A 195 22.52 -0.15 -0.74
N TYR A 196 23.27 -1.24 -0.84
CA TYR A 196 22.93 -2.49 -0.18
C TYR A 196 22.97 -2.34 1.35
N VAL A 197 24.05 -1.76 1.89
CA VAL A 197 24.27 -1.65 3.34
C VAL A 197 23.45 -0.52 3.95
N ASN A 198 23.38 0.64 3.31
CA ASN A 198 22.82 1.85 3.92
C ASN A 198 21.34 2.09 3.60
N TYR A 199 20.82 1.51 2.51
CA TYR A 199 19.45 1.78 2.04
C TYR A 199 18.56 0.55 1.99
N LEU A 200 19.02 -0.57 1.42
CA LEU A 200 18.18 -1.77 1.21
C LEU A 200 18.20 -2.73 2.40
N PHE A 201 19.34 -2.89 3.08
CA PHE A 201 19.45 -3.76 4.24
C PHE A 201 20.24 -3.10 5.39
N PRO A 202 19.82 -1.92 5.89
CA PRO A 202 20.47 -1.33 7.06
C PRO A 202 20.29 -2.22 8.29
N ASP A 203 21.30 -2.27 9.15
CA ASP A 203 21.23 -3.02 10.41
C ASP A 203 20.03 -2.57 11.24
N GLY A 204 19.26 -3.54 11.77
CA GLY A 204 18.04 -3.29 12.54
C GLY A 204 16.80 -2.95 11.71
N SER A 205 16.89 -2.86 10.38
CA SER A 205 15.73 -2.55 9.51
C SER A 205 14.86 -3.78 9.24
N TYR A 206 13.56 -3.57 9.16
CA TYR A 206 12.60 -4.63 8.86
C TYR A 206 12.62 -4.97 7.36
N TRP A 207 13.30 -6.06 6.99
CA TRP A 207 13.46 -6.46 5.58
C TRP A 207 12.14 -6.60 4.80
N ALA A 208 11.04 -7.00 5.47
CA ALA A 208 9.77 -7.18 4.79
C ALA A 208 9.16 -5.84 4.37
N GLU A 209 9.51 -4.74 5.05
CA GLU A 209 9.15 -3.40 4.61
C GLU A 209 9.74 -3.08 3.23
N ILE A 210 11.02 -3.41 3.01
CA ILE A 210 11.68 -3.18 1.73
C ILE A 210 11.03 -4.03 0.63
N ARG A 211 10.71 -5.29 0.94
CA ARG A 211 9.95 -6.17 0.02
C ARG A 211 8.61 -5.55 -0.35
N ASP A 212 7.80 -5.17 0.63
CA ASP A 212 6.43 -4.69 0.42
C ASP A 212 6.41 -3.38 -0.37
N ILE A 213 7.30 -2.43 -0.05
CA ILE A 213 7.40 -1.16 -0.79
C ILE A 213 7.92 -1.40 -2.20
N LEU A 214 8.86 -2.33 -2.39
CA LEU A 214 9.33 -2.69 -3.72
C LEU A 214 8.20 -3.32 -4.56
N LEU A 215 7.37 -4.17 -3.97
CA LEU A 215 6.17 -4.70 -4.62
C LEU A 215 5.20 -3.57 -5.00
N ILE A 216 4.89 -2.66 -4.06
CA ILE A 216 4.04 -1.49 -4.33
C ILE A 216 4.61 -0.66 -5.49
N ALA A 217 5.91 -0.42 -5.51
CA ALA A 217 6.58 0.33 -6.57
C ALA A 217 6.54 -0.41 -7.91
N ILE A 218 6.72 -1.73 -7.93
CA ILE A 218 6.59 -2.55 -9.14
C ILE A 218 5.17 -2.46 -9.69
N TYR A 219 4.14 -2.67 -8.87
CA TYR A 219 2.76 -2.55 -9.32
C TYR A 219 2.47 -1.17 -9.89
N GLN A 220 2.99 -0.10 -9.27
CA GLN A 220 2.83 1.24 -9.82
C GLN A 220 3.48 1.39 -11.20
N GLU A 221 4.72 0.93 -11.38
CA GLU A 221 5.40 0.97 -12.67
C GLU A 221 4.62 0.19 -13.74
N LEU A 222 3.98 -0.92 -13.37
CA LEU A 222 3.13 -1.68 -14.30
C LEU A 222 1.88 -0.91 -14.71
N HIS A 223 1.20 -0.22 -13.78
CA HIS A 223 0.03 0.61 -14.08
C HIS A 223 0.42 1.83 -14.94
N GLU A 224 1.49 2.54 -14.58
CA GLU A 224 1.93 3.76 -15.27
C GLU A 224 2.40 3.48 -16.71
N ARG A 225 3.01 2.31 -16.95
CA ARG A 225 3.49 1.90 -18.28
C ARG A 225 2.47 1.08 -19.07
N ASN A 226 1.25 0.86 -18.54
CA ASN A 226 0.23 0.00 -19.12
C ASN A 226 0.69 -1.44 -19.41
N LEU A 227 1.54 -2.00 -18.54
CA LEU A 227 2.10 -3.35 -18.67
C LEU A 227 1.23 -4.46 -18.06
N ILE A 228 0.09 -4.09 -17.47
CA ILE A 228 -0.85 -5.04 -16.87
C ILE A 228 -1.80 -5.54 -17.96
N SER A 229 -1.48 -6.71 -18.54
CA SER A 229 -2.42 -7.45 -19.39
C SER A 229 -3.56 -8.04 -18.55
N GLU A 230 -4.70 -8.31 -19.18
CA GLU A 230 -5.85 -8.93 -18.50
C GLU A 230 -5.52 -10.33 -17.95
N GLU A 231 -4.67 -11.07 -18.66
CA GLU A 231 -4.12 -12.36 -18.21
C GLU A 231 -3.28 -12.20 -16.94
N LEU A 232 -2.41 -11.18 -16.89
CA LEU A 232 -1.61 -10.89 -15.70
C LEU A 232 -2.49 -10.49 -14.51
N LYS A 233 -3.62 -9.78 -14.73
CA LYS A 233 -4.57 -9.46 -13.65
C LYS A 233 -5.21 -10.70 -13.06
N ILE A 234 -5.79 -11.56 -13.91
CA ILE A 234 -6.55 -12.74 -13.47
C ILE A 234 -5.66 -13.65 -12.60
N GLU A 235 -4.41 -13.87 -13.02
CA GLU A 235 -3.48 -14.74 -12.30
C GLU A 235 -2.93 -14.10 -11.01
N LEU A 236 -2.77 -12.77 -10.97
CA LEU A 236 -2.39 -12.08 -9.74
C LEU A 236 -3.56 -12.00 -8.75
N GLU A 237 -4.80 -11.91 -9.24
CA GLU A 237 -6.02 -11.84 -8.41
C GLU A 237 -6.36 -13.18 -7.75
N SER A 238 -6.21 -14.31 -8.47
CA SER A 238 -6.47 -15.63 -7.91
C SER A 238 -5.57 -15.96 -6.72
N GLU A 239 -4.32 -15.47 -6.72
CA GLU A 239 -3.35 -15.70 -5.65
C GLU A 239 -3.62 -14.83 -4.42
N VAL A 240 -4.18 -13.63 -4.60
CA VAL A 240 -4.55 -12.74 -3.48
C VAL A 240 -5.75 -13.29 -2.70
N GLU A 241 -6.68 -13.96 -3.37
CA GLU A 241 -7.84 -14.57 -2.70
C GLU A 241 -7.45 -15.77 -1.82
N GLU A 242 -6.43 -16.56 -2.23
CA GLU A 242 -5.90 -17.65 -1.40
C GLU A 242 -5.23 -17.14 -0.11
N GLU A 243 -4.51 -16.00 -0.14
CA GLU A 243 -3.92 -15.39 1.06
C GLU A 243 -4.99 -14.93 2.07
N VAL A 244 -6.12 -14.40 1.62
CA VAL A 244 -7.21 -13.89 2.48
C VAL A 244 -7.98 -15.02 3.18
N ILE A 245 -7.97 -16.24 2.63
CA ILE A 245 -8.62 -17.41 3.23
C ILE A 245 -7.78 -17.99 4.38
N HIS A 246 -6.49 -17.65 4.45
CA HIS A 246 -5.52 -18.23 5.39
C HIS A 246 -5.02 -17.26 6.49
N GLU A 247 -5.53 -16.03 6.55
CA GLU A 247 -5.37 -15.07 7.68
C GLU A 247 -6.62 -15.04 8.57
#